data_AF-A0A6L5I231-F1
#
_entry.id   AF-A0A6L5I231-F1
#
_cell.length_a   1.000
_cell.length_b   1.000
_cell.length_c   1.000
_cell.angle_alpha   90.00
_cell.angle_beta   90.00
_cell.angle_gamma   90.00
#
_symmetry.space_group_name_H-M   'P 1'
#
loop_
_entity.id
_entity.type
_entity.pdbx_description
1 polymer ?
#
loop_
_entity_poly.entity_id
_entity_poly.type
_entity_poly.pdbx_seq_one_letter_code
_entity_poly.pdbx_strand_id
1 'polypeptide(L)'
;DLSDGSAQPMVDSQLGLSLAFNGAIYNFPELRTELEGLGYGFYSGGDTEVLLKGYHAWGEALLPKLNGMFAFAIWERDTQRLF
;
A
#
# COMPACT_ATOMS: atom_id res chain seq x y z
N ASP A 1 13.02 -1.92 -3.92
CA ASP A 1 13.28 -0.95 -5.00
C ASP A 1 13.96 0.26 -4.37
N LEU A 2 14.95 0.87 -5.02
CA LEU A 2 15.63 2.11 -4.57
C LEU A 2 15.29 3.29 -5.49
N SER A 3 14.30 3.12 -6.37
CA SER A 3 13.78 4.18 -7.22
C SER A 3 13.09 5.27 -6.38
N ASP A 4 13.10 6.52 -6.86
CA ASP A 4 12.40 7.66 -6.23
C ASP A 4 10.91 7.38 -5.98
N GLY A 5 10.31 6.42 -6.72
CA GLY A 5 8.93 5.97 -6.55
C GLY A 5 8.68 5.11 -5.30
N SER A 6 9.70 4.80 -4.51
CA SER A 6 9.61 4.02 -3.27
C SER A 6 10.13 4.77 -2.03
N ALA A 7 10.33 6.09 -2.15
CA ALA A 7 10.67 6.96 -1.04
C ALA A 7 9.61 6.88 0.08
N GLN A 8 10.09 6.87 1.32
CA GLN A 8 9.24 6.76 2.52
C GLN A 8 9.19 8.11 3.25
N PRO A 9 8.00 8.54 3.72
CA PRO A 9 6.71 7.88 3.56
C PRO A 9 6.20 7.95 2.11
N MET A 10 5.56 6.88 1.64
CA MET A 10 4.84 6.90 0.37
C MET A 10 3.50 7.61 0.58
N VAL A 11 3.17 8.55 -0.29
CA VAL A 11 1.95 9.36 -0.20
C VAL A 11 1.09 9.16 -1.44
N ASP A 12 -0.18 8.81 -1.25
CA ASP A 12 -1.20 8.88 -2.29
C ASP A 12 -2.18 10.00 -1.91
N SER A 13 -1.98 11.19 -2.50
CA SER A 13 -2.75 12.39 -2.16
C SER A 13 -4.21 12.32 -2.62
N GLN A 14 -4.50 11.51 -3.65
CA GLN A 14 -5.86 11.31 -4.16
C GLN A 14 -6.66 10.46 -3.17
N LEU A 15 -6.04 9.41 -2.62
CA LEU A 15 -6.65 8.57 -1.59
C LEU A 15 -6.58 9.19 -0.19
N GLY A 16 -5.78 10.24 0.01
CA GLY A 16 -5.60 10.87 1.32
C GLY A 16 -4.81 10.00 2.30
N LEU A 17 -3.92 9.15 1.79
CA LEU A 17 -3.17 8.18 2.59
C LEU A 17 -1.67 8.44 2.56
N SER A 18 -1.00 8.13 3.68
CA SER A 18 0.47 8.11 3.78
C SER A 18 0.93 6.85 4.49
N LEU A 19 1.97 6.19 3.98
CA LEU A 19 2.48 4.92 4.49
C LEU A 19 3.96 5.02 4.81
N ALA A 20 4.34 4.54 5.99
CA ALA A 20 5.71 4.15 6.31
C ALA A 20 5.78 2.63 6.33
N PHE A 21 6.72 2.05 5.58
CA PHE A 21 6.84 0.60 5.40
C PHE A 21 8.27 0.12 5.60
N ASN A 22 8.42 -0.98 6.34
CA ASN A 22 9.66 -1.74 6.43
C ASN A 22 9.37 -3.22 6.19
N GLY A 23 9.98 -3.81 5.16
CA GLY A 23 9.81 -5.22 4.86
C GLY A 23 9.67 -5.49 3.37
N ALA A 24 8.98 -6.60 3.06
CA ALA A 24 8.64 -7.00 1.71
C ALA A 24 7.32 -7.77 1.70
N ILE A 25 6.43 -7.46 0.76
CA ILE A 25 5.23 -8.25 0.45
C ILE A 25 5.54 -9.11 -0.78
N TYR A 26 5.65 -10.41 -0.61
CA TYR A 26 6.09 -11.32 -1.67
C TYR A 26 5.03 -11.54 -2.75
N ASN A 27 3.75 -11.53 -2.36
CA ASN A 27 2.62 -11.70 -3.26
C ASN A 27 2.05 -10.37 -3.78
N PHE A 28 2.87 -9.31 -3.82
CA PHE A 28 2.43 -8.02 -4.34
C PHE A 28 1.99 -8.05 -5.82
N PRO A 29 2.56 -8.89 -6.73
CA PRO A 29 2.09 -8.92 -8.13
C PRO A 29 0.65 -9.44 -8.26
N GLU A 30 0.27 -10.44 -7.47
CA GLU A 30 -1.09 -10.98 -7.44
C GLU A 30 -2.07 -9.94 -6.88
N LEU A 31 -1.72 -9.33 -5.75
CA LEU A 31 -2.55 -8.28 -5.14
C LEU A 31 -2.68 -7.04 -6.03
N ARG A 32 -1.62 -6.67 -6.76
CA ARG A 32 -1.67 -5.61 -7.77
C ARG A 32 -2.70 -5.93 -8.85
N THR A 33 -2.70 -7.16 -9.37
CA THR A 33 -3.66 -7.60 -10.39
C THR A 33 -5.10 -7.52 -9.86
N GLU A 34 -5.35 -7.91 -8.61
CA GLU A 34 -6.67 -7.75 -7.97
C GLU A 34 -7.08 -6.27 -7.89
N LEU A 35 -6.18 -5.38 -7.47
CA LEU A 35 -6.42 -3.95 -7.34
C LEU A 35 -6.64 -3.27 -8.70
N GLU A 36 -5.87 -3.62 -9.73
CA GLU A 36 -6.09 -3.14 -11.10
C GLU A 36 -7.49 -3.54 -11.60
N GLY A 37 -7.95 -4.76 -11.27
CA GLY A 37 -9.32 -5.21 -11.54
C GLY A 37 -10.41 -4.43 -10.80
N LEU A 38 -10.08 -3.80 -9.66
CA LEU A 38 -10.95 -2.89 -8.92
C LEU A 38 -10.85 -1.43 -9.41
N GLY A 39 -10.04 -1.15 -10.43
CA GLY A 39 -9.89 0.17 -11.03
C GLY A 39 -8.77 1.05 -10.45
N TYR A 40 -7.86 0.47 -9.65
CA TYR A 40 -6.71 1.22 -9.14
C TYR A 40 -5.61 1.35 -10.19
N GLY A 41 -5.10 2.58 -10.38
CA GLY A 41 -3.87 2.84 -11.12
C GLY A 41 -2.65 2.82 -10.21
N PHE A 42 -1.47 2.56 -10.77
CA PHE A 42 -0.19 2.48 -10.04
C PHE A 42 0.87 3.38 -10.70
N TYR A 43 1.69 4.07 -9.89
CA TYR A 43 2.80 4.90 -10.37
C TYR A 43 4.18 4.33 -10.00
N SER A 44 4.24 3.27 -9.21
CA SER A 44 5.43 2.52 -8.83
C SER A 44 5.33 1.05 -9.25
N GLY A 45 6.49 0.38 -9.28
CA GLY A 45 6.59 -1.06 -9.49
C GLY A 45 6.66 -1.88 -8.20
N GLY A 46 6.64 -1.21 -7.04
CA GLY A 46 6.94 -1.82 -5.75
C GLY A 46 5.72 -2.32 -4.98
N ASP A 47 5.99 -3.12 -3.98
CA ASP A 47 5.02 -3.66 -3.03
C ASP A 47 4.42 -2.60 -2.09
N THR A 48 5.16 -1.54 -1.79
CA THR A 48 4.71 -0.45 -0.92
C THR A 48 3.40 0.18 -1.42
N GLU A 49 3.27 0.43 -2.72
CA GLU A 49 2.05 1.04 -3.28
C GLU A 49 0.88 0.05 -3.27
N VAL A 50 1.15 -1.24 -3.49
CA VAL A 50 0.17 -2.31 -3.36
C VAL A 50 -0.36 -2.38 -1.93
N LEU A 51 0.50 -2.24 -0.93
CA LEU A 51 0.10 -2.19 0.48
C LEU A 51 -0.79 -0.96 0.76
N LEU A 52 -0.39 0.23 0.28
CA LEU A 52 -1.13 1.47 0.47
C LEU A 52 -2.53 1.42 -0.16
N LYS A 53 -2.63 1.02 -1.43
CA LYS A 53 -3.90 0.92 -2.14
C LYS A 53 -4.73 -0.28 -1.66
N GLY A 54 -4.08 -1.35 -1.25
CA GLY A 54 -4.73 -2.50 -0.61
C GLY A 54 -5.44 -2.12 0.68
N TYR A 55 -4.84 -1.23 1.48
CA TYR A 55 -5.51 -0.68 2.67
C TYR A 55 -6.75 0.13 2.29
N HIS A 56 -6.66 1.00 1.27
CA HIS A 56 -7.83 1.73 0.80
C HIS A 56 -8.95 0.80 0.29
N ALA A 57 -8.59 -0.28 -0.40
CA ALA A 57 -9.58 -1.21 -0.98
C ALA A 57 -10.25 -2.12 0.06
N TRP A 58 -9.51 -2.58 1.06
CA TRP A 58 -9.95 -3.67 1.94
C TRP A 58 -9.87 -3.35 3.44
N GLY A 59 -9.26 -2.23 3.83
CA GLY A 59 -9.00 -1.89 5.22
C GLY A 59 -8.27 -3.01 5.96
N GLU A 60 -8.76 -3.38 7.14
CA GLU A 60 -8.18 -4.44 7.97
C GLU A 60 -8.23 -5.83 7.31
N ALA A 61 -9.16 -6.05 6.37
CA ALA A 61 -9.26 -7.29 5.62
C ALA A 61 -8.07 -7.50 4.65
N LEU A 62 -7.19 -6.50 4.49
CA LEU A 62 -5.90 -6.63 3.81
C LEU A 62 -4.96 -7.61 4.52
N LEU A 63 -4.91 -7.60 5.86
CA LEU A 63 -3.92 -8.36 6.63
C LEU A 63 -3.84 -9.86 6.27
N PRO A 64 -4.95 -10.62 6.19
CA PRO A 64 -4.90 -12.03 5.81
C PRO A 64 -4.51 -12.27 4.34
N LYS A 65 -4.50 -11.23 3.50
CA LYS A 65 -4.05 -11.32 2.10
C LYS A 65 -2.53 -11.14 1.96
N LEU A 66 -1.84 -10.60 2.96
CA LEU A 66 -0.41 -10.30 2.87
C LEU A 66 0.42 -11.56 3.12
N ASN A 67 1.36 -11.84 2.23
CA ASN A 67 2.41 -12.81 2.43
C ASN A 67 3.77 -12.09 2.44
N GLY A 68 4.50 -12.16 3.54
CA GLY A 68 5.79 -11.50 3.64
C GLY A 68 6.29 -11.32 5.06
N MET A 69 7.26 -10.42 5.19
CA MET A 69 7.75 -9.93 6.48
C MET A 69 7.62 -8.43 6.43
N PHE A 70 6.82 -7.85 7.33
CA PHE A 70 6.51 -6.43 7.26
C PHE A 70 6.22 -5.83 8.64
N ALA A 71 6.54 -4.54 8.74
CA ALA A 71 5.95 -3.61 9.68
C ALA A 71 5.54 -2.37 8.88
N PHE A 72 4.36 -1.82 9.17
CA PHE A 72 3.90 -0.60 8.52
C PHE A 72 3.03 0.25 9.44
N ALA A 73 2.86 1.51 9.05
CA ALA A 73 1.90 2.42 9.63
C ALA A 73 1.25 3.23 8.51
N ILE A 74 -0.08 3.36 8.52
CA ILE A 74 -0.84 4.14 7.55
C ILE A 74 -1.57 5.27 8.25
N TRP A 75 -1.31 6.50 7.79
CA TRP A 75 -2.03 7.69 8.21
C TRP A 75 -3.12 8.04 7.21
N GLU A 76 -4.34 8.20 7.72
CA GLU A 76 -5.49 8.70 6.98
C GLU A 76 -5.69 10.20 7.23
N ARG A 77 -5.55 11.01 6.18
CA ARG A 77 -5.68 12.48 6.28
C ARG A 77 -7.08 12.89 6.73
N ASP A 78 -8.11 12.29 6.14
CA ASP A 78 -9.47 12.81 6.23
C ASP A 78 -10.17 12.37 7.54
N THR A 79 -9.81 11.19 8.04
CA THR A 79 -10.34 10.63 9.31
C THR A 79 -9.42 10.88 10.50
N GLN A 80 -8.19 11.33 10.26
CA GLN A 80 -7.14 11.52 11.28
C GLN A 80 -6.85 10.25 12.09
N ARG A 81 -6.90 9.08 11.44
CA ARG A 81 -6.62 7.78 12.04
C ARG A 81 -5.22 7.30 11.64
N LEU A 82 -4.54 6.67 12.61
CA LEU A 82 -3.38 5.84 12.35
C LEU A 82 -3.82 4.37 12.41
N PHE A 83 -3.47 3.60 11.39
CA PHE A 83 -3.59 2.15 11.36
C PHE A 83 -2.21 1.51 11.43
#